data_AF-A0A849IJ75-F1
#
_entry.id   AF-A0A849IJ75-F1
#
_cell.length_a   1.000
_cell.length_b   1.000
_cell.length_c   1.000
_cell.angle_alpha   90.00
_cell.angle_beta   90.00
_cell.angle_gamma   90.00
#
_symmetry.space_group_name_H-M   'P 1'
#
loop_
_entity.id
_entity.type
_entity.pdbx_description
1 polymer ?
#
loop_
_entity_poly.entity_id
_entity_poly.type
_entity_poly.pdbx_seq_one_letter_code
_entity_poly.pdbx_strand_id
1 'polypeptide(L)' 'MIQLAEQIRRGQISPTEATLEALRRIESLNPRLNAFVTVSPELALAQAAESESRRRRGDGGSLEGVPFAVKD' A
#
# COMPACT_ATOMS: atom_id res chain seq x y z
N MET A 1 3.38 -10.23 -2.54
CA MET A 1 4.20 -8.99 -2.57
C MET A 1 4.98 -8.83 -3.87
N ILE A 2 5.73 -9.83 -4.34
CA ILE A 2 6.56 -9.72 -5.56
C ILE A 2 5.77 -9.28 -6.80
N GLN A 3 4.62 -9.90 -7.06
CA GLN A 3 3.77 -9.53 -8.23
C GLN A 3 3.25 -8.09 -8.15
N LEU A 4 2.76 -7.65 -6.98
CA LEU A 4 2.30 -6.28 -6.79
C LEU A 4 3.45 -5.27 -6.95
N ALA A 5 4.63 -5.59 -6.41
CA ALA A 5 5.81 -4.75 -6.56
C ALA A 5 6.22 -4.61 -8.05
N GLU A 6 6.09 -5.66 -8.85
CA GLU A 6 6.33 -5.60 -10.30
C GLU A 6 5.29 -4.75 -11.04
N GLN A 7 4.01 -4.93 -10.71
CA GLN A 7 2.92 -4.12 -11.27
C GLN A 7 3.12 -2.64 -10.95
N ILE A 8 3.48 -2.33 -9.70
CA ILE A 8 3.83 -0.99 -9.27
C ILE A 8 5.04 -0.51 -10.04
N ARG A 9 6.18 -1.21 -10.06
CA ARG A 9 7.37 -0.78 -10.82
C ARG A 9 7.06 -0.48 -12.29
N ARG A 10 6.26 -1.32 -12.95
CA ARG A 10 5.86 -1.17 -14.36
C ARG A 10 4.82 -0.08 -14.60
N GLY A 11 4.24 0.50 -13.54
CA GLY A 11 3.24 1.56 -13.64
C GLY A 11 1.86 1.08 -14.01
N GLN A 12 1.59 -0.21 -13.85
CA GLN A 12 0.28 -0.81 -14.08
C GLN A 12 -0.70 -0.47 -12.95
N ILE A 13 -0.17 -0.24 -11.75
CA ILE A 13 -0.89 0.16 -10.55
C ILE A 13 -0.03 1.21 -9.83
N SER A 14 -0.61 2.30 -9.35
CA SER A 14 0.07 3.27 -8.50
C SER A 14 0.11 2.80 -7.03
N PRO A 15 1.11 3.22 -6.23
CA PRO A 15 1.11 2.95 -4.79
C PRO A 15 -0.19 3.38 -4.10
N THR A 16 -0.74 4.52 -4.51
CA THR A 16 -1.99 5.07 -3.97
C THR A 16 -3.18 4.16 -4.27
N GLU A 17 -3.30 3.66 -5.50
CA GLU A 17 -4.36 2.70 -5.89
C GLU A 17 -4.23 1.38 -5.12
N ALA A 18 -3.01 0.85 -4.98
CA ALA A 18 -2.76 -0.37 -4.22
C ALA A 18 -3.16 -0.22 -2.75
N THR A 19 -2.83 0.91 -2.13
CA THR A 19 -3.19 1.22 -0.74
C THR A 19 -4.69 1.40 -0.56
N LEU A 20 -5.37 2.11 -1.47
CA LEU A 20 -6.83 2.25 -1.45
C LEU A 20 -7.55 0.91 -1.56
N GLU A 21 -7.06 0.01 -2.41
CA GLU A 21 -7.59 -1.35 -2.54
C GLU A 21 -7.41 -2.14 -1.24
N ALA A 22 -6.23 -2.08 -0.63
CA ALA A 22 -5.96 -2.73 0.66
C ALA A 22 -6.89 -2.22 1.76
N LEU A 23 -7.08 -0.90 1.87
CA LEU A 23 -7.97 -0.28 2.85
C LEU A 23 -9.44 -0.71 2.65
N ARG A 24 -9.94 -0.73 1.41
CA ARG A 24 -11.29 -1.24 1.09
C ARG A 24 -11.49 -2.70 1.49
N ARG A 25 -10.47 -3.54 1.32
CA ARG A 25 -10.51 -4.93 1.78
C ARG A 25 -10.48 -5.04 3.30
N ILE A 26 -9.73 -4.19 3.99
CA ILE A 26 -9.72 -4.13 5.46
C ILE A 26 -11.11 -3.74 5.97
N GLU A 27 -11.71 -2.68 5.43
CA GLU A 27 -13.04 -2.21 5.82
C GLU A 27 -14.12 -3.31 5.68
N SER A 28 -14.10 -4.06 4.58
CA SER A 28 -15.09 -5.11 4.32
C SER A 28 -14.85 -6.41 5.09
N LEU A 29 -13.60 -6.78 5.35
CA LEU A 29 -13.25 -8.11 5.90
C LEU A 29 -12.90 -8.07 7.39
N ASN A 30 -12.29 -6.99 7.88
CA ASN A 30 -11.82 -6.91 9.27
C ASN A 30 -12.94 -7.04 10.31
N PRO A 31 -14.20 -6.60 10.10
CA PRO A 31 -15.28 -6.85 11.06
C PRO A 31 -15.55 -8.34 11.34
N ARG A 32 -15.19 -9.23 10.39
CA ARG A 32 -15.36 -10.68 10.53
C ARG A 32 -14.07 -11.38 10.95
N LEU A 33 -12.93 -10.90 10.45
CA LEU A 33 -11.62 -11.53 10.66
C LEU A 33 -10.92 -11.04 11.93
N ASN A 34 -11.20 -9.81 12.36
CA ASN A 34 -10.54 -9.14 13.48
C ASN A 34 -9.01 -9.24 13.41
N ALA A 35 -8.45 -8.99 12.23
CA ALA A 35 -7.03 -9.15 11.92
C ALA A 35 -6.19 -7.89 12.17
N PHE A 36 -6.83 -6.72 12.18
CA PHE A 36 -6.22 -5.42 12.44
C PHE A 36 -6.79 -4.83 13.72
N VAL A 37 -5.89 -4.46 14.64
CA VAL A 37 -6.24 -3.71 15.86
C VAL A 37 -6.41 -2.23 15.52
N THR A 38 -5.37 -1.64 14.91
CA THR A 38 -5.36 -0.24 14.48
C THR A 38 -5.19 -0.18 12.97
N VAL A 39 -6.03 0.62 12.32
CA VAL A 39 -5.92 0.94 10.89
C VAL A 39 -5.67 2.44 10.79
N SER A 40 -4.69 2.85 9.97
CA SER A 40 -4.27 4.26 9.81
C SER A 40 -4.38 4.73 8.35
N PRO A 41 -5.61 4.93 7.82
CA PRO A 41 -5.84 5.23 6.40
C PRO A 41 -5.12 6.50 5.91
N GLU A 42 -5.18 7.58 6.69
CA GLU A 42 -4.62 8.87 6.31
C GLU A 42 -3.10 8.80 6.17
N LEU A 43 -2.45 8.13 7.13
CA LEU A 43 -1.00 7.91 7.10
C LEU A 43 -0.60 7.02 5.93
N ALA A 44 -1.31 5.90 5.73
CA ALA A 44 -1.04 4.96 4.65
C ALA A 44 -1.15 5.65 3.28
N LEU A 45 -2.17 6.49 3.08
CA LEU A 45 -2.35 7.25 1.83
C LEU A 45 -1.28 8.32 1.64
N ALA A 46 -0.90 9.04 2.70
CA ALA A 46 0.18 10.02 2.64
C ALA A 46 1.52 9.38 2.24
N GLN A 47 1.85 8.23 2.83
CA GLN A 47 3.07 7.47 2.51
C GLN A 47 3.02 6.90 1.09
N ALA A 48 1.86 6.47 0.62
CA ALA A 48 1.69 5.98 -0.75
C ALA A 48 1.92 7.10 -1.78
N ALA A 49 1.38 8.30 -1.54
CA ALA A 49 1.60 9.46 -2.40
C ALA A 49 3.08 9.88 -2.43
N GLU A 50 3.76 9.86 -1.28
CA GLU A 50 5.19 10.15 -1.20
C GLU A 50 6.01 9.08 -1.96
N SER A 51 5.65 7.81 -1.82
CA SER A 51 6.26 6.70 -2.56
C SER A 51 6.10 6.86 -4.07
N GLU A 52 4.94 7.31 -4.52
CA GLU A 52 4.70 7.60 -5.92
C GLU A 52 5.62 8.72 -6.43
N SER A 53 5.84 9.75 -5.62
CA SER A 53 6.82 10.82 -5.92
C SER A 53 8.25 10.30 -6.01
N ARG A 54 8.70 9.46 -5.06
CA ARG A 54 10.03 8.82 -5.09
C ARG A 54 10.21 7.97 -6.34
N ARG A 55 9.23 7.12 -6.65
CA ARG A 55 9.26 6.26 -7.82
C ARG A 55 9.40 7.03 -9.13
N ARG A 56 8.70 8.18 -9.27
CA ARG A 56 8.81 9.04 -10.47
C ARG A 56 10.22 9.62 -10.67
N ARG A 57 11.00 9.75 -9.60
CA ARG A 57 12.41 10.18 -9.65
C ARG A 57 13.39 9.04 -9.89
N GLY A 58 12.91 7.80 -9.96
CA GLY A 58 13.77 6.61 -10.00
C GLY A 58 14.39 6.24 -8.65
N ASP A 59 13.89 6.83 -7.56
CA ASP A 59 14.28 6.49 -6.18
C ASP A 59 13.43 5.30 -5.67
N GLY A 60 13.96 4.56 -4.70
CA GLY A 60 13.22 3.53 -3.95
C GLY A 60 13.74 2.11 -4.12
N GLY A 61 13.36 1.24 -3.18
CA GLY A 61 13.81 -0.15 -3.13
C GLY A 61 12.91 -1.14 -3.87
N SER A 62 13.24 -2.44 -3.77
CA SER A 62 12.51 -3.53 -4.42
C SER A 62 11.03 -3.66 -4.01
N LEU A 63 10.60 -3.00 -2.93
CA LEU A 63 9.21 -2.98 -2.43
C LEU A 63 8.62 -1.56 -2.38
N GLU A 64 9.22 -0.58 -3.07
CA GLU A 64 8.71 0.79 -3.12
C GLU A 64 7.22 0.80 -3.52
N GLY A 65 6.40 1.39 -2.66
CA GLY A 65 4.96 1.58 -2.88
C GLY A 65 4.08 0.37 -2.55
N VAL A 66 4.64 -0.74 -2.08
CA VAL A 66 3.87 -1.92 -1.67
C VAL A 66 3.29 -1.68 -0.27
N PRO A 67 1.95 -1.68 -0.08
CA PRO A 67 1.35 -1.55 1.24
C PRO A 67 1.66 -2.79 2.09
N PHE A 68 1.97 -2.58 3.35
CA PHE A 68 2.18 -3.63 4.34
C PHE A 68 1.60 -3.23 5.70
N ALA A 69 1.36 -4.22 6.54
CA ALA A 69 0.93 -4.04 7.92
C ALA A 69 2.04 -4.49 8.85
N VAL A 70 2.12 -3.86 10.02
CA VAL A 70 3.04 -4.25 11.10
C VAL A 70 2.22 -4.89 12.21
N LYS A 71 2.80 -5.90 12.86
CA LYS A 71 2.20 -6.51 14.04
C LYS A 71 2.38 -5.58 15.23
N ASP A 72 1.28 -5.30 15.93
CA ASP A 72 1.27 -4.71 17.27
C ASP A 72 1.63 -5.75 18.35
#